data_AF-A0A2V8XF94-F1
#
_entry.id   AF-A0A2V8XF94-F1
#
_cell.length_a   1.000
_cell.length_b   1.000
_cell.length_c   1.000
_cell.angle_alpha   90.00
_cell.angle_beta   90.00
_cell.angle_gamma   90.00
#
_symmetry.space_group_name_H-M   'P 1'
#
loop_
_entity.id
_entity.type
_entity.pdbx_description
1 polymer ?
#
loop_
_entity_poly.entity_id
_entity_poly.type
_entity_poly.pdbx_seq_one_letter_code
_entity_poly.pdbx_strand_id
1 'polypeptide(L)' 'MPQRDEETFRFRFVGPRAGNRVASIAGVPGDPSIYYAGAASGGVWKTTDGGNRWEPMFDKEPAAAIGAIAVAPSDPS' A
#
# COMPACT_ATOMS: atom_id res chain seq x y z
N MET A 1 -18.31 29.27 33.07
CA MET A 1 -18.33 28.06 32.23
C MET A 1 -17.66 28.42 30.91
N PRO A 2 -16.48 27.89 30.54
CA PRO A 2 -15.91 28.20 29.23
C PRO A 2 -16.62 27.33 28.18
N GLN A 3 -17.11 27.97 27.13
CA GLN A 3 -17.64 27.31 25.93
C GLN A 3 -16.48 26.57 25.25
N ARG A 4 -16.59 25.25 25.09
CA ARG A 4 -15.65 24.48 24.28
C ARG A 4 -16.10 24.63 22.83
N ASP A 5 -15.30 25.34 22.04
CA ASP A 5 -15.47 25.38 20.60
C ASP A 5 -15.30 23.95 20.06
N GLU A 6 -16.42 23.35 19.65
CA GLU A 6 -16.41 22.13 18.86
C GLU A 6 -15.91 22.47 17.45
N GLU A 7 -14.60 22.69 17.32
CA GLU A 7 -13.95 22.72 16.01
C GLU A 7 -14.15 21.35 15.36
N THR A 8 -15.22 21.28 14.57
CA THR A 8 -15.65 20.07 13.86
C THR A 8 -14.49 19.56 13.02
N PHE A 9 -14.03 18.34 13.27
CA PHE A 9 -13.00 17.71 12.44
C PHE A 9 -13.46 17.72 10.97
N ARG A 10 -12.69 18.41 10.11
CA ARG A 10 -12.96 18.47 8.68
C ARG A 10 -12.00 17.57 7.92
N PHE A 11 -12.56 16.59 7.23
CA PHE A 11 -11.81 15.80 6.27
C PHE A 11 -11.36 16.70 5.11
N ARG A 12 -10.11 16.53 4.69
CA ARG A 12 -9.58 17.13 3.46
C ARG A 12 -8.95 16.07 2.59
N PHE A 13 -9.12 16.22 1.28
CA PHE A 13 -8.38 15.44 0.31
C PHE A 13 -6.90 15.84 0.35
N VAL A 14 -6.01 14.85 0.45
CA VAL A 14 -4.55 15.08 0.48
C VAL A 14 -3.88 14.71 -0.86
N GLY A 15 -4.67 14.27 -1.85
CA GLY A 15 -4.16 13.81 -3.13
C GLY A 15 -3.79 12.33 -3.14
N PRO A 16 -3.33 11.82 -4.30
CA PRO A 16 -3.26 12.50 -5.61
C PRO A 16 -4.62 12.54 -6.33
N ARG A 17 -4.88 13.59 -7.13
CA ARG A 17 -6.15 13.80 -7.86
C ARG A 17 -6.52 12.66 -8.82
N ALA A 18 -5.52 11.95 -9.33
CA ALA A 18 -5.67 10.69 -10.04
C ALA A 18 -4.66 9.70 -9.46
N GLY A 19 -5.15 8.55 -9.01
CA GLY A 19 -4.33 7.43 -8.58
C GLY A 19 -4.35 6.30 -9.61
N ASN A 20 -3.45 5.35 -9.45
CA ASN A 20 -3.55 4.06 -10.14
C ASN A 20 -4.40 3.09 -9.27
N ARG A 21 -4.83 1.96 -9.85
CA ARG A 21 -5.57 0.92 -9.15
C ARG A 21 -4.62 -0.14 -8.59
N VAL A 22 -4.67 -0.36 -7.28
CA VAL A 22 -4.13 -1.58 -6.66
C VAL A 22 -5.15 -2.70 -6.89
N ALA A 23 -4.71 -3.78 -7.54
CA ALA A 23 -5.54 -4.92 -7.90
C ALA A 23 -5.39 -6.09 -6.92
N SER A 24 -4.25 -6.18 -6.23
CA SER A 24 -3.96 -7.25 -5.27
C SER A 24 -3.06 -6.77 -4.13
N ILE A 25 -3.16 -7.43 -2.99
CA ILE A 25 -2.30 -7.19 -1.82
C ILE A 25 -2.03 -8.52 -1.11
N ALA A 26 -0.82 -8.71 -0.61
CA ALA A 26 -0.44 -9.85 0.21
C ALA A 26 0.44 -9.38 1.38
N GLY A 27 0.10 -9.81 2.60
CA GLY A 27 0.92 -9.61 3.79
C GLY A 27 1.81 -10.81 4.06
N VAL A 28 2.89 -10.58 4.80
CA VAL A 28 3.79 -11.64 5.25
C VAL A 28 3.28 -12.23 6.58
N PRO A 29 2.96 -13.54 6.66
CA PRO A 29 2.56 -14.16 7.92
C PRO A 29 3.67 -14.04 8.97
N GLY A 30 3.33 -13.57 10.17
CA GLY A 30 4.27 -13.43 11.28
C GLY A 30 5.01 -12.08 11.34
N ASP A 31 4.96 -11.27 10.27
CA ASP A 31 5.52 -9.93 10.26
C ASP A 31 4.47 -8.90 9.80
N PRO A 32 3.83 -8.16 10.74
CA PRO A 32 2.80 -7.19 10.40
C PRO A 32 3.36 -5.92 9.76
N SER A 33 4.68 -5.81 9.55
CA SER A 33 5.31 -4.65 8.91
C SER A 33 5.50 -4.82 7.40
N ILE A 34 5.49 -6.05 6.88
CA ILE A 34 5.81 -6.34 5.49
C ILE A 34 4.57 -6.68 4.67
N TYR A 35 4.36 -5.93 3.59
CA TYR A 35 3.30 -6.16 2.62
C TYR A 35 3.79 -5.94 1.19
N TYR A 36 3.12 -6.60 0.25
CA TYR A 36 3.30 -6.45 -1.18
C TYR A 36 1.98 -6.03 -1.83
N ALA A 37 2.01 -5.02 -2.69
CA ALA A 37 0.86 -4.54 -3.44
C ALA A 37 1.10 -4.65 -4.96
N GLY A 38 0.14 -5.22 -5.67
CA GLY A 38 0.16 -5.36 -7.12
C GLY A 38 -0.72 -4.30 -7.79
N ALA A 39 -0.12 -3.43 -8.59
CA ALA A 39 -0.84 -2.42 -9.34
C ALA A 39 -1.30 -2.95 -10.71
N ALA A 40 -2.43 -2.43 -11.19
CA ALA A 40 -2.99 -2.83 -12.49
C ALA A 40 -2.08 -2.48 -13.68
N SER A 41 -1.25 -1.45 -13.56
CA SER A 41 -0.27 -1.03 -14.58
C SER A 41 0.98 -0.37 -13.98
N GLY A 42 1.32 -0.69 -12.73
CA GLY A 42 2.38 -0.02 -11.96
C GLY A 42 3.34 -0.97 -11.24
N GLY A 43 3.34 -2.26 -11.59
CA GLY A 43 4.22 -3.26 -11.02
C GLY A 43 3.88 -3.64 -9.58
N VAL A 44 4.86 -4.27 -8.90
CA VAL A 44 4.79 -4.63 -7.50
C VAL A 44 5.47 -3.57 -6.64
N TRP A 45 4.84 -3.26 -5.51
CA TRP A 45 5.35 -2.37 -4.48
C TRP A 45 5.52 -3.15 -3.17
N LYS A 46 6.58 -2.87 -2.41
CA LYS A 46 6.85 -3.46 -1.10
C LYS A 46 6.84 -2.38 -0.03
N THR A 47 6.31 -2.68 1.14
CA THR A 47 6.52 -1.90 2.36
C THR A 47 7.17 -2.81 3.42
N THR A 48 7.94 -2.21 4.31
CA THR A 48 8.53 -2.85 5.49
C THR A 48 8.26 -2.05 6.77
N ASP A 49 7.35 -1.07 6.71
CA ASP A 49 7.03 -0.17 7.81
C ASP A 49 5.52 -0.08 8.08
N GLY A 50 4.78 -1.14 7.73
CA GLY A 50 3.34 -1.21 7.97
C GLY A 50 2.50 -0.42 6.97
N GLY A 51 3.05 -0.13 5.78
CA GLY A 51 2.35 0.59 4.72
C GLY A 51 2.51 2.11 4.76
N ASN A 52 3.42 2.64 5.59
CA ASN A 52 3.70 4.08 5.64
C ASN A 52 4.54 4.53 4.44
N ARG A 53 5.46 3.67 3.96
CA ARG A 53 6.28 3.88 2.76
C ARG A 53 6.26 2.64 1.88
N TRP A 54 6.36 2.87 0.58
CA TRP A 54 6.33 1.83 -0.43
C TRP A 54 7.48 2.02 -1.41
N GLU A 55 8.20 0.94 -1.68
CA GLU A 55 9.32 0.87 -2.60
C GLU A 55 8.92 0.09 -3.87
N PRO A 56 9.28 0.57 -5.07
CA PRO A 56 8.99 -0.15 -6.31
C PRO A 56 9.92 -1.36 -6.46
N MET A 57 9.36 -2.53 -6.74
CA MET A 57 10.12 -3.77 -6.93
C MET A 57 10.25 -4.16 -8.41
N PHE A 58 9.42 -3.59 -9.28
CA PHE A 58 9.24 -4.02 -10.67
C PHE A 58 9.74 -3.01 -11.73
N ASP A 59 10.54 -2.02 -11.33
CA ASP A 59 11.04 -0.97 -12.24
C ASP A 59 11.93 -1.50 -13.39
N LYS A 60 12.49 -2.70 -13.23
CA LYS A 60 13.34 -3.37 -14.24
C LYS A 60 12.61 -4.47 -15.01
N GLU A 61 11.36 -4.75 -14.64
CA GLU A 61 10.60 -5.84 -15.24
C GLU A 61 9.81 -5.36 -16.46
N PRO A 62 9.68 -6.19 -17.51
CA PRO A 62 8.94 -5.83 -18.71
C PRO A 62 7.41 -5.82 -18.49
N ALA A 63 6.92 -6.43 -17.41
CA ALA A 63 5.50 -6.54 -17.10
C ALA A 63 5.11 -5.64 -15.92
N ALA A 64 4.18 -4.72 -16.16
CA ALA A 64 3.68 -3.79 -15.13
C ALA A 64 2.27 -4.12 -14.62
N ALA A 65 1.57 -5.07 -15.24
CA ALA A 65 0.19 -5.42 -14.88
C ALA A 65 0.16 -6.61 -13.93
N ILE A 66 -0.21 -6.37 -12.67
CA ILE A 66 -0.22 -7.39 -11.62
C ILE A 66 -1.65 -7.70 -11.19
N GLY A 67 -2.14 -8.89 -11.55
CA GLY A 67 -3.49 -9.35 -11.22
C GLY A 67 -3.61 -10.08 -9.88
N ALA A 68 -2.53 -10.71 -9.42
CA ALA A 68 -2.50 -11.46 -8.16
C ALA A 68 -1.06 -11.49 -7.59
N ILE A 69 -0.96 -11.53 -6.26
CA ILE A 69 0.28 -11.74 -5.51
C ILE A 69 -0.03 -12.73 -4.38
N ALA A 70 0.91 -13.62 -4.10
CA ALA A 70 0.90 -14.50 -2.94
C ALA A 70 2.30 -14.55 -2.32
N VAL A 71 2.37 -14.68 -1.00
CA VAL A 71 3.62 -14.90 -0.25
C VAL A 71 3.65 -16.37 0.16
N ALA A 72 4.78 -17.03 -0.05
CA ALA A 72 4.97 -18.41 0.37
C ALA A 72 5.05 -18.47 1.92
N PRO A 73 4.18 -19.23 2.61
CA PRO A 73 4.25 -19.33 4.07
C PRO A 73 5.53 -20.01 4.58
N SER A 74 6.15 -20.85 3.75
CA SER A 74 7.35 -21.62 4.09
C SER A 74 8.64 -20.80 4.07
N ASP A 75 8.65 -19.69 3.32
CA ASP A 75 9.78 -18.77 3.24
C ASP A 75 9.26 -17.35 2.98
N PRO A 76 8.97 -16.59 4.05
CA PRO A 76 8.40 -15.26 3.96
C PRO A 76 9.43 -14.16 3.60
N SER A 77 10.70 -14.51 3.37
CA SER A 77 11.86 -13.60 3.31
C SER A 77 12.09 -12.95 1.94
#